data_AF-A0A1G0BVR2-F1
#
_entry.id   AF-A0A1G0BVR2-F1
#
_cell.length_a   1.000
_cell.length_b   1.000
_cell.length_c   1.000
_cell.angle_alpha   90.00
_cell.angle_beta   90.00
_cell.angle_gamma   90.00
#
_symmetry.space_group_name_H-M   'P 1'
#
loop_
_entity.id
_entity.type
_entity.pdbx_description
1 polymer ?
#
loop_
_entity_poly.entity_id
_entity_poly.type
_entity_poly.pdbx_seq_one_letter_code
_entity_poly.pdbx_strand_id
1 'polypeptide(L)'
;MSLVIDTLRTSTIAEELGDDELEIISGLFKVQNYKPGEIIVQPGDHQPDHLYILAQGEIQVKIQSSEGEASIYVLKPGDLAGIITFVGGAASQHSATLIAKGEAKVLSLPRAKFETLIDSHPIIEYKVMRGIVRYVHGIVRSMNAKSAELSNYIYRSSGGY
;
A
#
# COMPACT_ATOMS: atom_id res chain seq x y z
N MET A 1 -1.34 -3.45 23.50
CA MET A 1 -2.00 -3.46 22.18
C MET A 1 -1.01 -3.98 21.17
N SER A 2 -1.43 -4.83 20.22
CA SER A 2 -0.54 -5.41 19.21
C SER A 2 -0.27 -4.37 18.11
N LEU A 3 1.01 -4.15 17.75
CA LEU A 3 1.44 -3.25 16.66
C LEU A 3 0.59 -3.43 15.38
N VAL A 4 0.20 -4.68 15.09
CA VAL A 4 -0.62 -5.03 13.94
C VAL A 4 -1.99 -4.36 14.00
N ILE A 5 -2.70 -4.50 15.11
CA ILE A 5 -4.05 -3.93 15.30
C ILE A 5 -3.96 -2.40 15.26
N ASP A 6 -2.97 -1.82 15.92
CA ASP A 6 -2.76 -0.37 15.94
C ASP A 6 -2.57 0.19 14.53
N THR A 7 -1.74 -0.50 13.72
CA THR A 7 -1.50 -0.14 12.31
C THR A 7 -2.76 -0.33 11.47
N LEU A 8 -3.48 -1.45 11.64
CA LEU A 8 -4.71 -1.70 10.90
C LEU A 8 -5.74 -0.60 11.13
N ARG A 9 -5.89 -0.11 12.37
CA ARG A 9 -6.79 1.01 12.70
C ARG A 9 -6.42 2.33 12.03
N THR A 10 -5.17 2.50 11.62
CA THR A 10 -4.73 3.68 10.84
C THR A 10 -4.89 3.51 9.34
N SER A 11 -5.18 2.29 8.86
CA SER A 11 -5.32 1.98 7.45
C SER A 11 -6.78 1.96 7.03
N THR A 12 -7.07 2.42 5.81
CA THR A 12 -8.42 2.44 5.25
C THR A 12 -9.02 1.04 5.07
N ILE A 13 -8.19 -0.01 5.10
CA ILE A 13 -8.65 -1.39 4.93
C ILE A 13 -9.50 -1.89 6.11
N ALA A 14 -9.36 -1.28 7.29
CA ALA A 14 -10.05 -1.72 8.50
C ALA A 14 -11.21 -0.81 8.92
N GLU A 15 -11.54 0.23 8.14
CA GLU A 15 -12.57 1.23 8.49
C GLU A 15 -13.95 0.63 8.82
N GLU A 16 -14.30 -0.50 8.20
CA GLU A 16 -15.60 -1.16 8.41
C GLU A 16 -15.51 -2.45 9.24
N LEU A 17 -14.32 -2.77 9.74
CA LEU A 17 -14.10 -3.94 10.56
C LEU A 17 -14.42 -3.61 12.03
N GLY A 18 -15.27 -4.44 12.64
CA GLY A 18 -15.46 -4.44 14.09
C GLY A 18 -14.25 -5.01 14.81
N ASP A 19 -14.21 -4.87 16.14
CA ASP A 19 -13.06 -5.30 16.94
C ASP A 19 -12.79 -6.81 16.82
N ASP A 20 -13.82 -7.65 16.85
CA ASP A 20 -13.68 -9.11 16.66
C ASP A 20 -13.12 -9.47 15.26
N GLU A 21 -13.57 -8.75 14.22
CA GLU A 21 -13.11 -8.95 12.85
C GLU A 21 -11.65 -8.49 12.68
N LEU A 22 -11.28 -7.41 13.36
CA LEU A 22 -9.92 -6.89 13.45
C LEU A 22 -8.98 -7.90 14.11
N GLU A 23 -9.41 -8.56 15.18
CA GLU A 23 -8.62 -9.61 15.82
C GLU A 23 -8.35 -10.77 14.86
N ILE A 24 -9.39 -11.27 14.17
CA ILE A 24 -9.28 -12.36 13.19
C ILE A 24 -8.30 -12.01 12.08
N ILE A 25 -8.46 -10.86 11.43
CA ILE A 25 -7.60 -10.49 10.30
C ILE A 25 -6.17 -10.17 10.76
N SER A 26 -5.99 -9.60 11.96
CA SER A 26 -4.66 -9.29 12.50
C SER A 26 -3.78 -10.54 12.61
N GLY A 27 -4.37 -11.70 12.91
CA GLY A 27 -3.66 -12.98 12.99
C GLY A 27 -3.12 -13.48 11.64
N LEU A 28 -3.56 -12.91 10.52
CA LEU A 28 -3.09 -13.28 9.19
C LEU A 28 -1.81 -12.52 8.78
N PHE A 29 -1.56 -11.36 9.40
CA PHE A 29 -0.39 -10.52 9.10
C PHE A 29 0.88 -11.02 9.79
N LYS A 30 2.01 -10.77 9.14
CA LYS A 30 3.36 -10.87 9.74
C LYS A 30 4.00 -9.49 9.79
N VAL A 31 4.75 -9.21 10.85
CA VAL A 31 5.57 -8.01 10.94
C VAL A 31 6.95 -8.30 10.38
N GLN A 32 7.39 -7.50 9.41
CA GLN A 32 8.72 -7.54 8.83
C GLN A 32 9.45 -6.24 9.16
N ASN A 33 10.72 -6.35 9.56
CA ASN A 33 11.57 -5.21 9.87
C ASN A 33 12.58 -5.03 8.73
N TYR A 34 12.79 -3.80 8.31
CA TYR A 34 13.72 -3.43 7.25
C TYR A 34 14.68 -2.35 7.74
N LYS A 35 15.93 -2.44 7.28
CA LYS A 35 16.98 -1.44 7.46
C LYS A 35 16.99 -0.43 6.32
N PRO A 36 17.60 0.75 6.51
CA PRO A 36 17.76 1.72 5.44
C PRO A 36 18.42 1.09 4.20
N GLY A 37 17.81 1.29 3.03
CA GLY A 37 18.28 0.78 1.74
C GLY A 37 17.83 -0.64 1.39
N GLU A 38 17.18 -1.38 2.30
CA GLU A 38 16.68 -2.72 2.00
C GLU A 38 15.49 -2.67 1.04
N ILE A 39 15.48 -3.60 0.08
CA ILE A 39 14.42 -3.75 -0.91
C ILE A 39 13.34 -4.66 -0.33
N ILE A 40 12.10 -4.17 -0.37
CA ILE A 40 10.92 -4.87 0.15
C ILE A 40 10.22 -5.62 -0.99
N VAL A 41 10.09 -4.98 -2.15
CA VAL A 41 9.51 -5.54 -3.38
C VAL A 41 10.34 -5.06 -4.55
N GLN A 42 10.62 -5.95 -5.50
CA GLN A 42 11.31 -5.64 -6.75
C GLN A 42 10.54 -6.18 -7.96
N PRO A 43 10.36 -5.39 -9.04
CA PRO A 43 9.82 -5.88 -10.29
C PRO A 43 10.55 -7.12 -10.83
N GLY A 44 9.79 -8.11 -11.29
CA GLY A 44 10.33 -9.33 -11.88
C GLY A 44 10.80 -10.39 -10.88
N ASP A 45 10.78 -10.11 -9.58
CA ASP A 45 11.04 -11.14 -8.58
C ASP A 45 9.84 -12.09 -8.49
N HIS A 46 10.12 -13.40 -8.37
CA HIS A 46 9.09 -14.44 -8.24
C HIS A 46 8.63 -14.53 -6.78
N GLN A 47 8.26 -13.40 -6.19
CA GLN A 47 7.74 -13.36 -4.83
C GLN A 47 6.24 -13.70 -4.81
N PRO A 48 5.76 -14.37 -3.76
CA PRO A 48 4.33 -14.58 -3.55
C PRO A 48 3.57 -13.25 -3.40
N ASP A 49 2.35 -13.22 -3.94
CA ASP A 49 1.47 -12.04 -3.91
C ASP A 49 1.13 -11.64 -2.47
N HIS A 50 1.61 -10.49 -2.03
CA HIS A 50 1.45 -9.99 -0.67
C HIS A 50 0.85 -8.58 -0.69
N LEU A 51 -0.09 -8.32 0.23
CA LEU A 51 -0.45 -6.96 0.61
C LEU A 51 0.53 -6.48 1.68
N TYR A 52 1.07 -5.29 1.49
CA TYR A 52 1.96 -4.63 2.43
C TYR A 52 1.27 -3.41 3.05
N ILE A 53 1.41 -3.23 4.36
CA ILE A 53 0.95 -2.04 5.07
C ILE A 53 2.13 -1.48 5.86
N LEU A 54 2.47 -0.22 5.63
CA LEU A 54 3.53 0.41 6.40
C LEU A 54 3.04 0.67 7.83
N ALA A 55 3.74 0.12 8.83
CA ALA A 55 3.44 0.35 10.25
C ALA A 55 4.27 1.50 10.83
N GLN A 56 5.55 1.57 10.46
CA GLN A 56 6.49 2.57 10.97
C GLN A 56 7.57 2.85 9.93
N GLY A 57 8.02 4.10 9.83
CA GLY A 57 9.11 4.52 8.94
C GLY A 57 8.60 5.09 7.63
N GLU A 58 9.45 5.03 6.60
CA GLU A 58 9.16 5.53 5.25
C GLU A 58 9.66 4.52 4.21
N ILE A 59 8.83 4.26 3.20
CA ILE A 59 9.18 3.42 2.05
C ILE A 59 9.13 4.27 0.79
N GLN A 60 10.22 4.30 0.05
CA GLN A 60 10.30 4.93 -1.26
C GLN A 60 9.77 3.98 -2.32
N VAL A 61 8.89 4.50 -3.18
CA VAL A 61 8.39 3.83 -4.38
C VAL A 61 9.13 4.38 -5.58
N LYS A 62 9.91 3.54 -6.25
CA LYS A 62 10.67 3.90 -7.45
C LYS A 62 10.14 3.16 -8.66
N ILE A 63 10.06 3.83 -9.81
CA ILE A 63 9.78 3.19 -11.09
C ILE A 63 10.96 3.38 -12.04
N GLN A 64 11.12 2.45 -12.97
CA GLN A 64 12.07 2.61 -14.05
C GLN A 64 11.46 3.52 -15.14
N SER A 65 12.17 4.60 -15.46
CA SER A 65 11.80 5.54 -16.52
C SER A 65 12.85 5.54 -17.63
N SER A 66 12.57 6.23 -18.74
CA SER A 66 13.52 6.43 -19.84
C SER A 66 14.80 7.16 -19.42
N GLU A 67 14.75 7.93 -18.34
CA GLU A 67 15.88 8.72 -17.80
C GLU A 67 16.57 8.05 -16.59
N GLY A 68 16.14 6.82 -16.22
CA GLY A 68 16.65 6.07 -15.06
C GLY A 68 15.59 5.82 -14.00
N GLU A 69 16.00 5.44 -12.79
CA GLU A 69 15.08 5.24 -11.66
C GLU A 69 14.54 6.58 -11.14
N ALA A 70 13.22 6.73 -11.12
CA ALA A 70 12.53 7.89 -10.59
C ALA A 70 11.73 7.53 -9.33
N SER A 71 11.91 8.33 -8.27
CA SER A 71 11.08 8.23 -7.06
C SER A 71 9.74 8.91 -7.28
N ILE A 72 8.65 8.15 -7.27
CA ILE A 72 7.31 8.69 -7.57
C ILE A 72 6.45 8.91 -6.32
N TYR A 73 6.74 8.21 -5.24
CA TYR A 73 5.95 8.28 -4.01
C TYR A 73 6.78 7.85 -2.80
N VAL A 74 6.37 8.30 -1.61
CA VAL A 74 6.88 7.81 -0.33
C VAL A 74 5.68 7.38 0.50
N LEU A 75 5.59 6.07 0.77
CA LEU A 75 4.55 5.51 1.62
C LEU A 75 4.76 6.00 3.06
N LYS A 76 3.65 6.31 3.73
CA LYS A 76 3.57 6.68 5.15
C LYS A 76 2.87 5.59 5.96
N PRO A 77 2.99 5.58 7.30
CA PRO A 77 2.24 4.64 8.13
C PRO A 77 0.75 4.62 7.78
N GLY A 78 0.19 3.43 7.59
CA GLY A 78 -1.18 3.18 7.12
C GLY A 78 -1.32 2.99 5.60
N ASP A 79 -0.34 3.42 4.81
CA ASP A 79 -0.34 3.24 3.35
C ASP A 79 -0.16 1.77 2.94
N LEU A 80 -0.74 1.44 1.79
CA LEU A 80 -0.74 0.10 1.22
C LEU A 80 0.22 0.00 0.04
N ALA A 81 0.82 -1.18 -0.12
CA ALA A 81 1.63 -1.57 -1.27
C ALA A 81 1.30 -3.00 -1.72
N GLY A 82 1.68 -3.37 -2.95
CA GLY A 82 1.41 -4.72 -3.49
C GLY A 82 -0.06 -4.97 -3.84
N ILE A 83 -0.90 -3.93 -3.90
CA ILE A 83 -2.35 -4.06 -4.08
C ILE A 83 -2.70 -4.84 -5.35
N ILE A 84 -2.11 -4.49 -6.50
CA ILE A 84 -2.52 -5.03 -7.81
C ILE A 84 -2.34 -6.54 -7.85
N THR A 85 -1.21 -7.04 -7.39
CA THR A 85 -0.91 -8.47 -7.40
C THR A 85 -1.63 -9.21 -6.29
N PHE A 86 -1.80 -8.56 -5.13
CA PHE A 86 -2.64 -9.09 -4.06
C PHE A 86 -4.09 -9.34 -4.49
N VAL A 87 -4.69 -8.47 -5.32
CA VAL A 87 -6.06 -8.66 -5.84
C VAL A 87 -6.13 -9.55 -7.09
N GLY A 88 -5.00 -10.14 -7.51
CA GLY A 88 -4.93 -11.05 -8.66
C GLY A 88 -4.71 -10.41 -10.02
N GLY A 89 -4.22 -9.17 -10.05
CA GLY A 89 -3.62 -8.58 -11.25
C GLY A 89 -2.34 -9.30 -11.66
N ALA A 90 -1.92 -9.07 -12.90
CA ALA A 90 -0.74 -9.75 -13.46
C ALA A 90 0.56 -9.26 -12.80
N ALA A 91 1.49 -10.18 -12.55
CA ALA A 91 2.79 -9.86 -11.96
C ALA A 91 3.61 -8.86 -12.80
N SER A 92 3.36 -8.78 -14.11
CA SER A 92 3.92 -7.77 -15.02
C SER A 92 3.50 -6.33 -14.68
N GLN A 93 2.51 -6.16 -13.80
CA GLN A 93 2.07 -4.87 -13.28
C GLN A 93 2.87 -4.42 -12.04
N HIS A 94 3.80 -5.23 -11.52
CA HIS A 94 4.84 -4.75 -10.61
C HIS A 94 5.81 -3.84 -11.39
N SER A 95 5.47 -2.57 -11.51
CA SER A 95 6.32 -1.57 -12.18
C SER A 95 7.23 -0.81 -11.20
N ALA A 96 7.05 -1.03 -9.89
CA ALA A 96 7.71 -0.26 -8.86
C ALA A 96 8.53 -1.11 -7.88
N THR A 97 9.73 -0.63 -7.57
CA THR A 97 10.59 -1.11 -6.49
C THR A 97 10.24 -0.37 -5.20
N LEU A 98 10.08 -1.12 -4.11
CA LEU A 98 9.86 -0.59 -2.77
C LEU A 98 11.14 -0.68 -1.97
N ILE A 99 11.63 0.45 -1.46
CA ILE A 99 12.90 0.53 -0.72
C ILE A 99 12.69 1.26 0.60
N ALA A 100 13.16 0.69 1.70
CA ALA A 100 13.13 1.37 2.99
C ALA A 100 14.09 2.58 3.00
N LYS A 101 13.59 3.79 3.28
CA LYS A 101 14.46 4.98 3.39
C LYS A 101 15.19 5.06 4.73
N GLY A 102 14.59 4.46 5.75
CA GLY A 102 15.10 4.39 7.12
C GLY A 102 14.79 3.02 7.72
N GLU A 103 14.89 2.90 9.04
CA GLU A 103 14.32 1.74 9.73
C GLU A 103 12.80 1.73 9.52
N ALA A 104 12.27 0.61 9.02
CA ALA A 104 10.86 0.47 8.69
C ALA A 104 10.29 -0.83 9.26
N LYS A 105 9.02 -0.78 9.65
CA LYS A 105 8.23 -1.96 10.00
C LYS A 105 7.05 -2.06 9.05
N VAL A 106 6.90 -3.22 8.43
CA VAL A 106 5.88 -3.45 7.41
C VAL A 106 5.07 -4.67 7.81
N LEU A 107 3.76 -4.53 7.79
CA LEU A 107 2.86 -5.68 7.88
C LEU A 107 2.74 -6.31 6.50
N SER A 108 2.89 -7.61 6.42
CA SER A 108 2.68 -8.37 5.19
C SER A 108 1.58 -9.41 5.36
N LEU A 109 0.63 -9.41 4.44
CA LEU A 109 -0.44 -10.40 4.35
C LEU A 109 -0.31 -11.18 3.04
N PRO A 110 0.05 -12.47 3.09
CA PRO A 110 0.03 -13.32 1.91
C PRO A 110 -1.39 -13.47 1.37
N ARG A 111 -1.56 -13.30 0.06
CA ARG A 111 -2.84 -13.47 -0.63
C ARG A 111 -3.49 -14.81 -0.32
N ALA A 112 -2.72 -15.90 -0.40
CA ALA A 112 -3.24 -17.25 -0.11
C ALA A 112 -3.80 -17.38 1.31
N LYS A 113 -3.27 -16.63 2.30
CA LYS A 113 -3.84 -16.59 3.65
C LYS A 113 -5.13 -15.78 3.69
N PHE A 114 -5.15 -14.65 3.01
CA PHE A 114 -6.35 -13.82 2.91
C PHE A 114 -7.50 -14.57 2.24
N GLU A 115 -7.23 -15.31 1.17
CA GLU A 115 -8.24 -16.08 0.43
C GLU A 115 -8.87 -17.21 1.27
N THR A 116 -8.22 -17.67 2.35
CA THR A 116 -8.88 -18.60 3.31
C THR A 116 -10.08 -17.99 4.03
N LEU A 117 -10.22 -16.66 4.03
CA LEU A 117 -11.39 -15.96 4.57
C LEU A 117 -12.63 -16.10 3.67
N ILE A 118 -12.48 -16.46 2.39
CA ILE A 118 -13.62 -16.66 1.48
C ILE A 118 -14.56 -17.71 2.05
N ASP A 119 -14.01 -18.82 2.55
CA ASP A 119 -14.80 -19.93 3.10
C ASP A 119 -15.16 -19.72 4.57
N SER A 120 -14.26 -19.11 5.36
CA SER A 120 -14.40 -19.03 6.82
C SER A 120 -15.08 -17.75 7.32
N HIS A 121 -14.80 -16.60 6.71
CA HIS A 121 -15.28 -15.28 7.13
C HIS A 121 -15.50 -14.35 5.92
N PRO A 122 -16.43 -14.69 4.99
CA PRO A 122 -16.59 -13.99 3.71
C PRO A 122 -16.92 -12.49 3.87
N ILE A 123 -17.57 -12.11 4.96
CA ILE A 123 -17.88 -10.70 5.25
C ILE A 123 -16.62 -9.88 5.56
N ILE A 124 -15.63 -10.48 6.22
CA ILE A 124 -14.35 -9.81 6.52
C ILE A 124 -13.59 -9.58 5.21
N GLU A 125 -13.49 -10.61 4.36
CA GLU A 125 -12.88 -10.54 3.03
C GLU A 125 -13.51 -9.40 2.21
N TYR A 126 -14.84 -9.39 2.10
CA TYR A 126 -15.58 -8.36 1.38
C TYR A 126 -15.31 -6.93 1.90
N LYS A 127 -15.32 -6.74 3.23
CA LYS A 127 -15.04 -5.43 3.87
C LYS A 127 -13.62 -4.94 3.57
N VAL A 128 -12.63 -5.84 3.63
CA VAL A 128 -11.24 -5.52 3.32
C VAL A 128 -11.08 -5.13 1.85
N MET A 129 -11.70 -5.87 0.93
CA MET A 129 -11.70 -5.53 -0.50
C MET A 129 -12.31 -4.16 -0.76
N ARG A 130 -13.42 -3.82 -0.10
CA ARG A 130 -13.97 -2.44 -0.17
C ARG A 130 -13.00 -1.40 0.38
N GLY A 131 -12.30 -1.71 1.48
CA GLY A 131 -11.27 -0.85 2.05
C GLY A 131 -10.09 -0.60 1.11
N ILE A 132 -9.66 -1.61 0.35
CA ILE A 132 -8.66 -1.47 -0.72
C ILE A 132 -9.19 -0.56 -1.83
N VAL A 133 -10.45 -0.72 -2.26
CA VAL A 133 -11.05 0.15 -3.28
C VAL A 133 -11.10 1.61 -2.80
N ARG A 134 -11.48 1.86 -1.54
CA ARG A 134 -11.45 3.20 -0.94
C ARG A 134 -10.04 3.78 -0.92
N TYR A 135 -9.04 2.98 -0.55
CA TYR A 135 -7.64 3.38 -0.56
C TYR A 135 -7.18 3.86 -1.94
N VAL A 136 -7.40 3.02 -2.97
CA VAL A 136 -7.00 3.33 -4.36
C VAL A 136 -7.74 4.57 -4.86
N HIS A 137 -9.04 4.68 -4.57
CA HIS A 137 -9.81 5.86 -4.93
C HIS A 137 -9.27 7.13 -4.23
N GLY A 138 -8.83 7.02 -2.98
CA GLY A 138 -8.14 8.07 -2.24
C GLY A 138 -6.86 8.54 -2.95
N ILE A 139 -6.01 7.61 -3.38
CA ILE A 139 -4.80 7.92 -4.15
C ILE A 139 -5.15 8.68 -5.44
N VAL A 140 -6.09 8.18 -6.23
CA VAL A 140 -6.49 8.81 -7.51
C VAL A 140 -7.00 10.22 -7.27
N ARG A 141 -7.84 10.42 -6.25
CA ARG A 141 -8.33 11.75 -5.88
C ARG A 141 -7.21 12.70 -5.48
N SER A 142 -6.27 12.25 -4.65
CA SER A 142 -5.11 13.03 -4.22
C SER A 142 -4.17 13.37 -5.39
N MET A 143 -3.96 12.43 -6.32
CA MET A 143 -3.18 12.68 -7.53
C MET A 143 -3.85 13.71 -8.44
N ASN A 144 -5.16 13.58 -8.67
CA ASN A 144 -5.92 14.53 -9.48
C ASN A 144 -5.91 15.94 -8.89
N ALA A 145 -6.02 16.06 -7.56
CA ALA A 145 -5.91 17.35 -6.87
C ALA A 145 -4.55 18.02 -7.07
N LYS A 146 -3.45 17.27 -6.89
CA LYS A 146 -2.08 17.77 -7.12
C LYS A 146 -1.83 18.18 -8.58
N SER A 147 -2.34 17.41 -9.53
CA SER A 147 -2.24 17.72 -10.96
C SER A 147 -2.97 19.03 -11.31
N ALA A 148 -4.17 19.23 -10.75
CA ALA A 148 -4.93 20.47 -10.94
C ALA A 148 -4.23 21.69 -10.31
N GLU A 149 -3.66 21.54 -9.11
CA GLU A 149 -2.89 22.59 -8.44
C GLU A 149 -1.65 23.00 -9.25
N LEU A 150 -0.88 22.03 -9.75
CA LEU A 150 0.29 22.30 -10.56
C LEU A 150 -0.06 23.01 -11.87
N SER A 151 -1.15 22.56 -12.52
CA SER A 151 -1.68 23.22 -13.72
C SER A 151 -2.01 24.70 -13.43
N ASN A 152 -2.75 24.96 -12.34
CA ASN A 152 -3.10 26.33 -11.93
C ASN A 152 -1.86 27.19 -11.61
N TYR A 153 -0.82 26.60 -11.00
CA TYR A 153 0.43 27.30 -10.73
C TYR A 153 1.18 27.66 -12.02
N ILE A 154 1.28 26.74 -12.98
CA ILE A 154 1.91 27.01 -14.29
C ILE A 154 1.14 28.12 -15.02
N TYR A 155 -0.20 28.06 -15.05
CA TYR A 155 -1.02 29.11 -15.66
C TYR A 155 -0.80 30.48 -15.00
N ARG A 156 -0.76 30.56 -13.66
CA ARG A 156 -0.55 31.83 -12.94
C ARG A 156 0.89 32.37 -13.05
N SER A 157 1.89 31.49 -13.13
CA SER A 157 3.31 31.87 -13.23
C SER A 157 3.75 32.19 -14.67
N SER A 158 3.03 31.68 -15.68
CA SER A 158 3.38 31.80 -17.10
C SER A 158 2.67 32.95 -17.83
N GLY A 159 1.78 33.71 -17.18
CA GLY A 159 1.27 34.96 -17.74
C GLY A 159 -0.15 35.33 -17.32
N GLY A 160 -0.27 36.52 -16.71
CA GLY A 160 -1.54 37.24 -16.54
C GLY A 160 -1.27 38.67 -16.07
N TYR A 161 -0.74 39.51 -16.98
CA TYR A 161 -1.04 40.95 -17.02
C TYR A 161 -2.39 41.13 -17.71
#